data_AF-C0CSL7-F1
#
_entry.id   AF-C0CSL7-F1
#
_cell.length_a   1.000
_cell.length_b   1.000
_cell.length_c   1.000
_cell.angle_alpha   90.00
_cell.angle_beta   90.00
_cell.angle_gamma   90.00
#
_symmetry.space_group_name_H-M   'P 1'
#
loop_
_entity.id
_entity.type
_entity.pdbx_description
1 polymer ?
#
loop_
_entity_poly.entity_id
_entity_poly.type
_entity_poly.pdbx_seq_one_letter_code
_entity_poly.pdbx_strand_id
1 'polypeptide(L)' 'MQNPSQVLTKSQLLDLVSEDTPDCTESSLKVHISNLRRKLRQASGKDYIEAVWGIGFKLKEE' A
#
# COMPACT_ATOMS: atom_id res chain seq x y z
N MET A 1 -10.92 -4.99 -7.94
CA MET A 1 -10.32 -4.28 -6.78
C MET A 1 -11.46 -3.64 -6.00
N GLN A 2 -11.51 -3.82 -4.67
CA GLN A 2 -12.68 -3.41 -3.89
C GLN A 2 -12.78 -1.89 -3.64
N ASN A 3 -11.66 -1.14 -3.70
CA ASN A 3 -11.65 0.32 -3.48
C ASN A 3 -10.74 1.02 -4.51
N PRO A 4 -11.12 1.06 -5.80
CA PRO A 4 -10.31 1.76 -6.79
C PRO A 4 -10.40 3.28 -6.50
N SER A 5 -9.27 3.99 -6.61
CA SER A 5 -9.07 5.41 -6.24
C SER A 5 -9.17 5.87 -4.78
N GLN A 6 -9.63 5.03 -3.84
CA GLN A 6 -9.69 5.42 -2.43
C GLN A 6 -8.28 5.52 -1.82
N VAL A 7 -8.04 6.60 -1.07
CA VAL A 7 -6.85 6.71 -0.21
C VAL A 7 -7.10 5.91 1.06
N LEU A 8 -6.31 4.87 1.28
CA LEU A 8 -6.25 4.16 2.55
C LEU A 8 -5.18 4.81 3.43
N THR A 9 -5.56 5.20 4.64
CA THR A 9 -4.60 5.74 5.60
C THR A 9 -3.64 4.65 6.06
N LYS A 10 -2.47 5.04 6.58
CA LYS A 10 -1.54 4.07 7.16
C LYS A 10 -2.16 3.29 8.33
N SER A 11 -2.95 3.95 9.18
CA SER A 11 -3.64 3.29 10.30
C SER A 11 -4.62 2.24 9.80
N GLN A 12 -5.47 2.58 8.82
CA GLN A 12 -6.40 1.62 8.20
C GLN A 12 -5.65 0.41 7.62
N LEU A 13 -4.54 0.65 6.93
CA LEU A 13 -3.72 -0.44 6.40
C LEU A 13 -3.11 -1.31 7.51
N LEU A 14 -2.64 -0.71 8.60
CA LEU A 14 -2.12 -1.44 9.76
C LEU A 14 -3.20 -2.28 10.42
N ASP A 15 -4.40 -1.72 10.62
CA ASP A 15 -5.54 -2.44 11.18
C ASP A 15 -5.92 -3.64 10.30
N LEU A 16 -5.97 -3.44 8.98
CA LEU A 16 -6.32 -4.50 8.02
C LEU A 16 -5.30 -5.64 7.96
N VAL A 17 -4.01 -5.37 8.19
CA VAL A 17 -2.97 -6.42 8.18
C VAL A 17 -2.66 -6.97 9.57
N SER A 18 -3.28 -6.44 10.63
CA SER A 18 -2.94 -6.76 12.01
C SER A 18 -3.23 -8.22 12.39
N GLU A 19 -4.23 -8.85 11.77
CA GLU A 19 -4.55 -10.26 12.00
C GLU A 19 -3.41 -11.19 11.57
N ASP A 20 -2.81 -10.93 10.41
CA ASP A 20 -1.72 -11.73 9.86
C ASP A 20 -0.32 -11.25 10.32
N THR A 21 -0.21 -9.96 10.65
CA THR A 21 1.07 -9.30 10.98
C THR A 21 0.91 -8.33 12.15
N PRO A 22 0.69 -8.81 13.39
CA PRO A 22 0.34 -7.98 14.53
C PRO A 22 1.43 -6.98 14.94
N ASP A 23 2.70 -7.30 14.70
CA ASP A 23 3.84 -6.43 15.04
C ASP A 23 4.21 -5.45 13.90
N CYS A 24 3.35 -5.31 12.88
CA CYS A 24 3.63 -4.40 11.77
C CYS A 24 3.60 -2.95 12.25
N THR A 25 4.70 -2.22 11.98
CA THR A 25 4.80 -0.79 12.26
C THR A 25 4.59 0.04 11.00
N GLU A 26 4.40 1.35 11.13
CA GLU A 26 4.41 2.26 9.97
C GLU A 26 5.68 2.13 9.11
N SER A 27 6.84 1.90 9.73
CA SER A 27 8.11 1.72 9.01
C SER A 27 8.11 0.41 8.24
N SER A 28 7.66 -0.68 8.86
CA SER A 28 7.48 -1.98 8.20
C SER A 28 6.53 -1.87 7.02
N LEU A 29 5.37 -1.23 7.22
CA LEU A 29 4.37 -0.99 6.18
C LEU A 29 4.97 -0.26 4.98
N LYS A 30 5.74 0.81 5.19
CA LYS A 30 6.40 1.55 4.09
C LYS A 30 7.36 0.67 3.29
N VAL A 31 8.12 -0.20 3.96
CA VAL A 31 9.04 -1.15 3.29
C VAL A 31 8.26 -2.18 2.48
N HIS A 32 7.19 -2.75 3.06
CA HIS A 32 6.33 -3.71 2.37
C HIS A 32 5.67 -3.09 1.12
N ILE A 33 5.12 -1.87 1.24
CA ILE A 33 4.52 -1.16 0.11
C ILE A 33 5.56 -0.85 -0.98
N SER A 34 6.78 -0.46 -0.59
CA SER A 34 7.87 -0.20 -1.54
C SER A 34 8.28 -1.45 -2.30
N ASN A 35 8.40 -2.58 -1.60
CA ASN A 35 8.71 -3.88 -2.18
C ASN A 35 7.58 -4.38 -3.10
N LEU A 36 6.32 -4.23 -2.67
CA LEU A 36 5.15 -4.61 -3.46
C LEU A 36 5.07 -3.79 -4.75
N ARG A 37 5.23 -2.46 -4.67
CA ARG A 37 5.26 -1.57 -5.85
C ARG A 37 6.33 -2.01 -6.83
N ARG A 38 7.53 -2.35 -6.34
CA ARG A 38 8.62 -2.84 -7.19
C ARG A 38 8.24 -4.15 -7.90
N LYS A 39 7.69 -5.12 -7.17
CA LYS A 39 7.27 -6.41 -7.74
C LYS A 39 6.17 -6.25 -8.80
N LEU A 40 5.16 -5.43 -8.52
CA LEU A 40 4.08 -5.17 -9.48
C LEU A 40 4.59 -4.50 -10.76
N ARG A 41 5.50 -3.53 -10.63
CA ARG A 41 6.13 -2.88 -11.79
C ARG A 41 6.98 -3.86 -12.60
N GLN A 42 7.71 -4.76 -11.94
CA GLN A 42 8.49 -5.79 -12.63
C GLN A 42 7.61 -6.77 -13.42
N ALA A 43 6.44 -7.13 -12.87
CA ALA A 43 5.53 -8.09 -13.50
C ALA A 43 4.71 -7.51 -14.66
N SER A 44 4.38 -6.21 -14.62
CA SER A 44 3.42 -5.60 -15.55
C SER A 44 3.97 -4.42 -16.36
N GLY A 45 5.11 -3.84 -15.97
CA GLY A 45 5.62 -2.57 -16.48
C GLY A 45 4.89 -1.33 -15.94
N LYS A 46 3.77 -1.47 -15.22
CA LYS A 46 2.94 -0.37 -14.73
C LYS A 46 3.23 -0.01 -13.27
N ASP A 47 3.07 1.26 -12.93
CA ASP A 47 3.12 1.73 -11.55
C ASP A 47 1.70 1.80 -10.97
N TYR A 48 1.40 0.95 -9.98
CA TYR A 48 0.04 0.81 -9.44
C TYR A 48 -0.21 1.54 -8.13
N ILE A 49 0.83 1.93 -7.40
CA ILE A 49 0.67 2.44 -6.03
C ILE A 49 1.16 3.88 -5.97
N GLU A 50 0.27 4.78 -5.59
CA GLU A 50 0.58 6.18 -5.34
C GLU A 50 0.65 6.46 -3.84
N ALA A 51 1.69 7.18 -3.42
CA ALA A 51 1.82 7.66 -2.06
C ALA A 51 1.15 9.03 -1.95
N VAL A 52 0.23 9.17 -1.00
CA VAL A 52 -0.43 10.44 -0.66
C VAL A 52 0.25 11.00 0.58
N TRP A 53 1.00 12.08 0.40
CA TRP A 53 1.87 12.63 1.44
C TRP A 53 1.08 12.97 2.71
N GLY A 54 1.59 12.52 3.85
CA GLY A 54 0.94 12.71 5.16
C GLY A 54 -0.28 11.82 5.43
N ILE A 55 -0.84 11.12 4.43
CA ILE A 55 -2.11 10.39 4.57
C ILE A 55 -1.91 8.87 4.48
N GLY A 56 -1.38 8.38 3.37
CA GLY A 56 -1.31 6.94 3.11
C GLY A 56 -1.08 6.60 1.65
N PHE A 57 -1.80 5.60 1.14
CA PHE A 57 -1.60 5.07 -0.21
C PHE A 57 -2.93 4.88 -0.93
N LYS A 58 -2.91 5.02 -2.25
CA LYS A 58 -4.02 4.63 -3.12
C LYS A 58 -3.51 3.81 -4.29
N LEU A 59 -4.41 3.02 -4.87
CA LEU A 59 -4.15 2.36 -6.15
C LEU A 59 -4.42 3.36 -7.28
N LYS A 60 -3.52 3.42 -8.25
CA LYS A 60 -3.72 4.17 -9.49
C LYS A 60 -4.73 3.39 -10.34
N GLU A 61 -5.84 4.04 -10.69
CA GLU A 61 -6.65 3.64 -11.83
C GLU A 61 -5.94 4.12 -13.10
N GLU A 62 -6.08 3.36 -14.19
CA GLU A 62 -5.60 3.75 -15.52
C GLU A 62 -6.29 5.01 -16.04
#